data_AF-A0A0F8XS57-F1
#
_entry.id   AF-A0A0F8XS57-F1
#
_cell.length_a   1.000
_cell.length_b   1.000
_cell.length_c   1.000
_cell.angle_alpha   90.00
_cell.angle_beta   90.00
_cell.angle_gamma   90.00
#
_symmetry.space_group_name_H-M   'P 1'
#
loop_
_entity.id
_entity.type
_entity.pdbx_description
1 polymer ?
#
loop_
_entity_poly.entity_id
_entity_poly.type
_entity_poly.pdbx_seq_one_letter_code
_entity_poly.pdbx_strand_id
1 'polypeptide(L)'
;SKTKFDTKYMHALQYNDKGKCENGKRIIPYGMGCKKIINNTIFNSEIKVGCPFNSKVMKYDDLKNLIIESGINSNNSSIEEILYTFSQLESPMAACAQYFKAKHEILPQNNLSEWRPLLPQLYVNESLNTKNNKRKGEHIDIDYQQ
;
A
#
# COMPACT_ATOMS: atom_id res chain seq x y z
N SER A 1 -6.67 29.65 -6.46
CA SER A 1 -7.31 30.09 -7.72
C SER A 1 -6.88 29.17 -8.86
N LYS A 2 -7.73 29.02 -9.88
CA LYS A 2 -7.46 28.21 -11.07
C LYS A 2 -6.12 28.57 -11.75
N THR A 3 -5.81 29.86 -11.85
CA THR A 3 -4.56 30.38 -12.43
C THR A 3 -3.30 29.90 -11.71
N LYS A 4 -3.26 29.90 -10.36
CA LYS A 4 -2.08 29.40 -9.61
C LYS A 4 -1.92 27.89 -9.74
N PHE A 5 -3.02 27.14 -9.86
CA PHE A 5 -2.98 25.69 -10.03
C PHE A 5 -2.46 25.30 -11.43
N ASP A 6 -3.00 25.95 -12.46
CA ASP A 6 -2.66 25.69 -13.85
C ASP A 6 -1.19 25.99 -14.14
N THR A 7 -0.66 27.11 -13.64
CA THR A 7 0.74 27.50 -13.88
C THR A 7 1.74 26.63 -13.10
N LYS A 8 1.40 26.17 -11.89
CA LYS A 8 2.37 25.48 -11.01
C LYS A 8 2.32 23.95 -11.08
N TYR A 9 1.16 23.35 -11.29
CA TYR A 9 0.98 21.90 -11.10
C TYR A 9 0.50 21.17 -12.36
N MET A 10 -0.30 21.83 -13.22
CA MET A 10 -0.90 21.18 -14.39
C MET A 10 0.14 20.59 -15.34
N HIS A 11 1.26 21.30 -15.55
CA HIS A 11 2.34 20.81 -16.42
C HIS A 11 2.98 19.52 -15.88
N ALA A 12 3.25 19.46 -14.57
CA ALA A 12 3.82 18.27 -13.93
C ALA A 12 2.85 17.08 -13.95
N LEU A 13 1.54 17.34 -13.74
CA LEU A 13 0.52 16.30 -13.82
C LEU A 13 0.40 15.72 -15.24
N GLN A 14 0.35 16.58 -16.26
CA GLN A 14 0.28 16.15 -17.66
C GLN A 14 1.54 15.39 -18.09
N TYR A 15 2.71 15.78 -17.58
CA TYR A 15 3.95 15.04 -17.81
C TYR A 15 3.88 13.62 -17.24
N ASN A 16 3.40 13.48 -16.01
CA ASN A 16 3.29 12.18 -15.34
C ASN A 16 2.20 11.26 -15.94
N ASP A 17 1.06 11.84 -16.32
CA ASP A 17 -0.10 11.10 -16.83
C ASP A 17 0.04 10.72 -18.31
N LYS A 18 0.56 11.64 -19.14
CA LYS A 18 0.54 11.49 -20.61
C LYS A 18 1.91 11.27 -21.23
N GLY A 19 2.98 11.44 -20.45
CA GLY A 19 4.37 11.43 -20.91
C GLY A 19 4.65 12.56 -21.91
N LYS A 20 5.53 13.51 -21.56
CA LYS A 20 6.02 14.51 -22.52
C LYS A 20 7.55 14.58 -22.55
N CYS A 21 8.05 15.07 -23.67
CA CYS A 21 9.39 14.78 -24.14
C CYS A 21 10.45 15.72 -23.57
N GLU A 22 11.46 15.17 -22.91
CA GLU A 22 12.82 15.68 -23.09
C GLU A 22 13.35 15.03 -24.39
N ASN A 23 13.63 15.82 -25.42
CA ASN A 23 14.22 15.39 -26.71
C ASN A 23 13.35 14.49 -27.62
N GLY A 24 12.03 14.70 -27.69
CA GLY A 24 11.13 13.97 -28.59
C GLY A 24 10.72 12.56 -28.16
N LYS A 25 11.21 12.02 -27.03
CA LYS A 25 10.81 10.71 -26.50
C LYS A 25 9.70 10.83 -25.46
N ARG A 26 8.57 10.13 -25.66
CA ARG A 26 7.54 9.97 -24.63
C ARG A 26 8.04 9.04 -23.54
N ILE A 27 8.35 9.58 -22.37
CA ILE A 27 8.62 8.79 -21.16
C ILE A 27 7.33 8.78 -20.35
N ILE A 28 6.68 7.63 -20.25
CA ILE A 28 5.59 7.43 -19.28
C ILE A 28 6.26 6.94 -18.00
N PRO A 29 6.28 7.75 -16.91
CA PRO A 29 6.87 7.30 -15.66
C PRO A 29 6.02 6.15 -15.10
N TYR A 30 6.64 4.97 -14.99
CA TYR A 30 6.02 3.84 -14.29
C TYR A 30 5.90 4.14 -12.79
N GLY A 31 4.90 3.51 -12.16
CA GLY A 31 4.73 3.56 -10.71
C GLY A 31 6.02 3.15 -9.98
N MET A 32 6.32 3.84 -8.88
CA MET A 32 7.56 3.63 -8.15
C MET A 32 7.57 2.27 -7.44
N GLY A 33 8.62 1.47 -7.64
CA GLY A 33 8.82 0.20 -6.94
C GLY A 33 9.04 0.39 -5.44
N CYS A 34 8.62 -0.60 -4.64
CA CYS A 34 8.71 -0.55 -3.17
C CYS A 34 10.15 -0.31 -2.69
N LYS A 35 11.16 -0.94 -3.31
CA LYS A 35 12.58 -0.69 -2.99
C LYS A 35 12.96 0.78 -3.16
N LYS A 36 12.49 1.41 -4.25
CA LYS A 36 12.77 2.83 -4.53
C LYS A 36 12.01 3.74 -3.57
N ILE A 37 10.77 3.39 -3.18
CA ILE A 37 10.00 4.14 -2.18
C ILE A 37 10.67 4.05 -0.80
N ILE A 38 11.08 2.86 -0.37
CA ILE A 38 11.76 2.63 0.91
C ILE A 38 13.05 3.47 0.99
N ASN A 39 13.86 3.43 -0.08
CA ASN A 39 15.12 4.16 -0.12
C ASN A 39 14.96 5.70 -0.17
N ASN A 40 13.82 6.19 -0.66
CA ASN A 40 13.51 7.63 -0.74
C ASN A 40 12.46 8.07 0.29
N THR A 41 12.25 7.29 1.35
CA THR A 41 11.24 7.61 2.36
C THR A 41 11.66 8.83 3.16
N ILE A 42 10.76 9.82 3.24
CA ILE A 42 10.92 11.04 4.04
C ILE A 42 9.61 11.25 4.79
N PHE A 43 9.60 10.96 6.09
CA PHE A 43 8.51 11.32 7.00
C PHE A 43 8.98 12.45 7.90
N ASN A 44 8.32 13.59 7.77
CA ASN A 44 8.43 14.69 8.73
C ASN A 44 7.05 15.34 8.88
N SER A 45 6.95 16.40 9.69
CA SER A 45 5.67 17.10 9.94
C SER A 45 5.01 17.66 8.68
N GLU A 46 5.75 17.84 7.59
CA GLU A 46 5.32 18.49 6.35
C GLU A 46 5.22 17.51 5.15
N ILE A 47 5.95 16.39 5.19
CA ILE A 47 6.08 15.42 4.10
C ILE A 47 5.66 14.04 4.59
N LYS A 48 4.61 13.49 3.97
CA LYS A 48 4.06 12.15 4.25
C LYS A 48 4.35 11.13 3.14
N VAL A 49 5.49 11.24 2.47
CA VAL A 49 5.83 10.42 1.29
C VAL A 49 6.82 9.33 1.67
N GLY A 50 6.46 8.06 1.41
CA GLY A 50 7.37 6.94 1.59
C GLY A 50 6.70 5.66 2.06
N CYS A 51 7.49 4.79 2.68
CA CYS A 51 7.01 3.52 3.24
C CYS A 51 6.84 3.64 4.76
N PRO A 52 5.61 3.57 5.30
CA PRO A 52 5.38 3.65 6.75
C PRO A 52 6.00 2.47 7.52
N PHE A 53 6.26 1.35 6.84
CA PHE A 53 6.96 0.20 7.42
C PHE A 53 8.49 0.33 7.40
N ASN A 54 9.04 1.51 7.12
CA ASN A 54 10.47 1.76 7.19
C ASN A 54 10.86 2.27 8.59
N SER A 55 11.47 1.39 9.40
CA SER A 55 11.89 1.68 10.78
C SER A 55 12.95 2.76 10.91
N LYS A 56 13.63 3.12 9.82
CA LYS A 56 14.60 4.23 9.80
C LYS A 56 13.94 5.61 9.89
N VAL A 57 12.63 5.70 9.64
CA VAL A 57 11.94 7.00 9.51
C VAL A 57 10.62 7.03 10.27
N MET A 58 9.88 5.92 10.32
CA MET A 58 8.66 5.81 11.11
C MET A 58 9.00 5.33 12.53
N LYS A 59 8.35 5.88 13.56
CA LYS A 59 8.49 5.38 14.94
C LYS A 59 7.53 4.22 15.19
N TYR A 60 7.90 3.37 16.14
CA TYR A 60 7.11 2.20 16.54
C TYR A 60 5.67 2.55 16.94
N ASP A 61 5.51 3.50 17.88
CA ASP A 61 4.17 3.89 18.37
C ASP A 61 3.34 4.57 17.28
N ASP A 62 3.97 5.40 16.45
CA ASP A 62 3.31 6.05 15.32
C ASP A 62 2.77 4.98 14.34
N LEU A 63 3.55 3.93 14.06
CA LEU A 63 3.12 2.86 13.16
C LEU A 63 2.01 2.03 13.80
N LYS A 64 2.12 1.72 15.09
CA LYS A 64 1.08 0.99 15.85
C LYS A 64 -0.25 1.74 15.80
N ASN A 65 -0.24 3.04 16.06
CA ASN A 65 -1.42 3.90 15.99
C ASN A 65 -2.01 3.90 14.57
N LEU A 66 -1.18 4.08 13.55
CA LEU A 66 -1.63 4.06 12.15
C LEU A 66 -2.27 2.71 11.77
N ILE A 67 -1.72 1.59 12.24
CA ILE A 67 -2.28 0.25 12.01
C ILE A 67 -3.65 0.11 12.68
N ILE A 68 -3.79 0.55 13.93
CA ILE A 68 -5.06 0.50 14.67
C ILE A 68 -6.12 1.39 14.00
N GLU A 69 -5.78 2.62 13.65
CA GLU A 69 -6.66 3.56 12.93
C GLU A 69 -7.12 3.01 11.58
N SER A 70 -6.29 2.20 10.94
CA SER A 70 -6.64 1.55 9.68
C SER A 70 -7.69 0.43 9.85
N GLY A 71 -8.15 0.14 11.07
CA GLY A 71 -9.21 -0.81 11.38
C GLY A 71 -8.73 -2.27 11.40
N ILE A 72 -7.52 -2.51 11.92
CA ILE A 72 -7.11 -3.84 12.39
C ILE A 72 -7.47 -3.92 13.88
N ASN A 73 -8.27 -4.92 14.26
CA ASN A 73 -8.74 -5.07 15.64
C ASN A 73 -7.56 -5.28 16.61
N SER A 74 -7.52 -4.47 17.66
CA SER A 74 -6.44 -4.40 18.66
C SER A 74 -6.30 -5.62 19.58
N ASN A 75 -7.21 -6.60 19.46
CA ASN A 75 -7.18 -7.83 20.27
C ASN A 75 -6.33 -8.95 19.61
N ASN A 76 -5.65 -8.67 18.49
CA ASN A 76 -4.96 -9.65 17.66
C ASN A 76 -3.44 -9.67 17.86
N SER A 77 -2.87 -10.87 17.99
CA SER A 77 -1.43 -11.17 17.88
C SER A 77 -0.79 -10.63 16.59
N SER A 78 -1.59 -10.37 15.56
CA SER A 78 -1.14 -9.88 14.26
C SER A 78 -0.53 -8.48 14.28
N ILE A 79 -0.97 -7.56 15.16
CA ILE A 79 -0.37 -6.22 15.24
C ILE A 79 1.07 -6.33 15.75
N GLU A 80 1.28 -7.11 16.80
CA GLU A 80 2.61 -7.30 17.38
C GLU A 80 3.56 -8.06 16.42
N GLU A 81 3.05 -9.01 15.63
CA GLU A 81 3.83 -9.67 14.56
C GLU A 81 4.30 -8.67 13.48
N ILE A 82 3.43 -7.77 13.05
CA ILE A 82 3.75 -6.71 12.08
C ILE A 82 4.82 -5.78 12.66
N LEU A 83 4.61 -5.33 13.90
CA LEU A 83 5.51 -4.41 14.59
C LEU A 83 6.87 -5.05 14.88
N TYR A 84 6.90 -6.34 15.24
CA TYR A 84 8.14 -7.11 15.38
C TYR A 84 8.91 -7.18 14.06
N THR A 85 8.23 -7.46 12.96
CA THR A 85 8.87 -7.53 11.62
C THR A 85 9.36 -6.17 11.16
N PHE A 86 8.62 -5.11 11.50
CA PHE A 86 9.01 -3.73 11.27
C PHE A 86 10.27 -3.34 12.06
N SER A 87 10.32 -3.61 13.37
CA SER A 87 11.38 -3.08 14.24
C SER A 87 12.58 -4.02 14.40
N GLN A 88 12.36 -5.32 14.52
CA GLN A 88 13.41 -6.30 14.81
C GLN A 88 14.01 -6.89 13.55
N LEU A 89 13.16 -7.19 12.54
CA LEU A 89 13.61 -7.75 11.27
C LEU A 89 13.94 -6.68 10.22
N GLU A 90 13.61 -5.42 10.50
CA GLU A 90 13.79 -4.27 9.61
C GLU A 90 13.40 -4.59 8.15
N SER A 91 12.26 -5.27 7.98
CA SER A 91 11.81 -5.75 6.68
C SER A 91 10.49 -5.08 6.26
N PRO A 92 10.54 -3.88 5.64
CA PRO A 92 9.33 -3.10 5.35
C PRO A 92 8.34 -3.83 4.46
N MET A 93 8.83 -4.58 3.46
CA MET A 93 7.96 -5.32 2.54
C MET A 93 7.32 -6.53 3.21
N ALA A 94 8.01 -7.18 4.17
CA ALA A 94 7.42 -8.29 4.92
C ALA A 94 6.37 -7.79 5.92
N ALA A 95 6.65 -6.69 6.63
CA ALA A 95 5.68 -6.04 7.51
C ALA A 95 4.42 -5.58 6.72
N CYS A 96 4.60 -5.04 5.51
CA CYS A 96 3.50 -4.69 4.61
C CYS A 96 2.65 -5.91 4.19
N ALA A 97 3.29 -7.05 3.92
CA ALA A 97 2.59 -8.29 3.58
C ALA A 97 1.81 -8.87 4.78
N GLN A 98 2.39 -8.84 5.98
CA GLN A 98 1.68 -9.23 7.21
C GLN A 98 0.50 -8.30 7.49
N TYR A 99 0.66 -7.00 7.27
CA TYR A 99 -0.43 -6.03 7.35
C TYR A 99 -1.57 -6.37 6.37
N PHE A 100 -1.25 -6.72 5.12
CA PHE A 100 -2.25 -7.20 4.15
C PHE A 100 -3.04 -8.39 4.70
N LYS A 101 -2.34 -9.43 5.17
CA LYS A 101 -2.94 -10.65 5.72
C LYS A 101 -3.86 -10.33 6.90
N ALA A 102 -3.39 -9.50 7.83
CA ALA A 102 -4.14 -9.09 9.01
C ALA A 102 -5.38 -8.26 8.64
N LYS A 103 -5.30 -7.40 7.62
CA LYS A 103 -6.41 -6.55 7.19
C LYS A 103 -7.50 -7.30 6.43
N HIS A 104 -7.11 -8.29 5.64
CA HIS A 104 -8.03 -9.01 4.77
C HIS A 104 -8.51 -10.36 5.33
N GLU A 105 -7.89 -10.86 6.41
CA GLU A 105 -8.18 -12.17 7.04
C GLU A 105 -8.10 -13.34 6.05
N ILE A 106 -7.40 -13.13 4.94
CA ILE A 106 -7.24 -14.07 3.84
C ILE A 106 -5.74 -14.13 3.54
N LEU A 107 -5.20 -15.35 3.49
CA LEU A 107 -3.99 -15.61 2.72
C LEU A 107 -4.41 -15.56 1.26
N PRO A 108 -3.82 -14.72 0.40
CA PRO A 108 -4.20 -14.74 -1.00
C PRO A 108 -3.99 -16.14 -1.63
N GLN A 109 -4.53 -16.39 -2.81
CA GLN A 109 -4.66 -17.77 -3.30
C GLN A 109 -3.34 -18.43 -3.75
N ASN A 110 -2.24 -17.68 -3.83
CA ASN A 110 -0.96 -18.15 -4.36
C ASN A 110 0.12 -18.28 -3.27
N ASN A 111 0.17 -19.36 -2.48
CA ASN A 111 1.31 -19.71 -1.60
C ASN A 111 2.03 -18.50 -0.96
N LEU A 112 1.32 -17.71 -0.14
CA LEU A 112 1.80 -16.41 0.35
C LEU A 112 2.48 -16.45 1.71
N SER A 113 3.10 -17.57 2.08
CA SER A 113 4.14 -17.50 3.10
C SER A 113 5.28 -16.57 2.69
N GLU A 114 5.40 -16.24 1.38
CA GLU A 114 6.51 -15.45 0.81
C GLU A 114 6.10 -14.20 0.02
N TRP A 115 4.80 -13.88 -0.11
CA TRP A 115 4.42 -12.75 -0.95
C TRP A 115 4.85 -11.43 -0.36
N ARG A 116 5.52 -10.65 -1.21
CA ARG A 116 5.99 -9.31 -0.88
C ARG A 116 5.64 -8.41 -2.06
N PRO A 117 4.82 -7.36 -1.87
CA PRO A 117 4.49 -6.47 -2.97
C PRO A 117 5.77 -5.74 -3.39
N LEU A 118 6.29 -6.06 -4.58
CA LEU A 118 7.44 -5.36 -5.17
C LEU A 118 7.05 -3.96 -5.68
N LEU A 119 5.75 -3.75 -5.89
CA LEU A 119 5.12 -2.51 -6.36
C LEU A 119 3.88 -2.22 -5.51
N PRO A 120 3.59 -0.95 -5.15
CA PRO A 120 2.34 -0.59 -4.48
C PRO A 120 1.10 -0.99 -5.29
N GLN A 121 1.17 -0.92 -6.62
CA GLN A 121 0.05 -1.30 -7.50
C GLN A 121 -0.33 -2.77 -7.36
N LEU A 122 0.63 -3.66 -7.09
CA LEU A 122 0.33 -5.09 -6.88
C LEU A 122 -0.46 -5.30 -5.59
N TYR A 123 -0.15 -4.55 -4.53
CA TYR A 123 -0.94 -4.56 -3.30
C TYR A 123 -2.39 -4.12 -3.56
N VAL A 124 -2.58 -3.05 -4.32
CA VAL A 124 -3.93 -2.53 -4.66
C VAL A 124 -4.71 -3.56 -5.48
N ASN A 125 -4.11 -4.12 -6.52
CA ASN A 125 -4.75 -5.13 -7.36
C ASN A 125 -5.18 -6.36 -6.52
N GLU A 126 -4.29 -6.84 -5.65
CA GLU A 126 -4.59 -7.99 -4.79
C GLU A 126 -5.68 -7.69 -3.75
N SER A 127 -5.69 -6.48 -3.20
CA SER A 127 -6.74 -6.01 -2.29
C SER A 127 -8.12 -5.99 -2.98
N LEU A 128 -8.16 -5.53 -4.22
CA LEU A 128 -9.38 -5.49 -5.04
C LEU A 128 -9.87 -6.91 -5.38
N ASN A 129 -8.96 -7.79 -5.80
CA ASN A 129 -9.27 -9.19 -6.08
C ASN A 129 -9.81 -9.90 -4.84
N THR A 130 -9.20 -9.67 -3.68
CA THR A 130 -9.62 -10.27 -2.41
C THR A 130 -11.03 -9.82 -2.02
N LYS A 131 -11.35 -8.52 -2.18
CA LYS A 131 -12.72 -8.01 -1.95
C LYS A 131 -13.74 -8.61 -2.90
N ASN A 132 -13.40 -8.74 -4.18
CA ASN A 132 -14.28 -9.33 -5.19
C ASN A 132 -14.51 -10.83 -4.98
N ASN A 133 -13.49 -11.56 -4.53
CA ASN A 133 -13.59 -12.98 -4.22
C ASN A 133 -14.37 -13.24 -2.92
N LYS A 134 -14.23 -12.39 -1.88
CA LYS A 134 -15.11 -12.45 -0.70
C LYS A 134 -16.60 -12.37 -1.10
N ARG A 135 -16.96 -11.42 -1.97
CA ARG A 135 -18.33 -11.27 -2.49
C ARG A 135 -18.85 -12.43 -3.34
N LYS A 136 -17.95 -13.23 -3.93
CA LYS A 136 -18.33 -14.42 -4.72
C LYS A 136 -18.43 -15.69 -3.86
N GLY A 137 -17.71 -15.74 -2.74
CA GLY A 137 -17.76 -16.83 -1.77
C GLY A 137 -18.87 -16.67 -0.72
N GLU A 138 -19.40 -15.46 -0.54
CA GLU A 138 -20.69 -15.24 0.12
C GLU A 138 -21.78 -15.80 -0.80
N HIS A 139 -22.31 -16.97 -0.46
CA HIS A 139 -23.51 -17.54 -1.07
C HIS A 139 -24.59 -16.46 -1.15
N ILE A 140 -25.04 -16.15 -2.36
CA ILE A 140 -26.42 -15.71 -2.54
C ILE A 140 -27.23 -16.97 -2.26
N ASP A 141 -27.79 -17.08 -1.05
CA ASP A 141 -28.93 -17.95 -0.81
C ASP A 141 -30.07 -17.41 -1.68
N ILE A 142 -30.14 -17.90 -2.91
CA ILE A 142 -31.36 -17.78 -3.71
C ILE A 142 -32.30 -18.80 -3.09
N ASP A 143 -33.11 -18.31 -2.15
CA ASP A 143 -34.31 -18.98 -1.68
C ASP A 143 -35.17 -19.31 -2.93
N TYR A 144 -34.99 -20.51 -3.48
CA TYR A 144 -36.03 -21.11 -4.30
C TYR A 144 -37.10 -21.60 -3.32
N GLN A 145 -37.96 -20.67 -2.90
CA GLN A 145 -39.21 -21.04 -2.26
C GLN A 145 -40.16 -21.63 -3.32
N GLN A 146 -40.51 -22.88 -3.05
CA GLN A 146 -41.70 -23.68 -3.44
C GLN A 146 -41.77 -24.24 -4.86
#